data_AF-A0A7V8TUW3-F1
#
_entry.id   AF-A0A7V8TUW3-F1
#
_cell.length_a   1.000
_cell.length_b   1.000
_cell.length_c   1.000
_cell.angle_alpha   90.00
_cell.angle_beta   90.00
_cell.angle_gamma   90.00
#
_symmetry.space_group_name_H-M   'P 1'
#
loop_
_entity.id
_entity.type
_entity.pdbx_description
1 polymer ?
#
loop_
_entity_poly.entity_id
_entity_poly.type
_entity_poly.pdbx_seq_one_letter_code
_entity_poly.pdbx_strand_id
1 'polypeptide(L)'
;MGNMPIYAPLFVIFEMFRPVLPWLVAVVVIDALLLAVAALRGAPRGRRATGVSIVIGIVVAVIAALRLPAFTHAGLGDLVTVMDFVMLALAALGTGVAVGILAFPLVLVLSGTRRG
;
A
#
# COMPACT_ATOMS: atom_id res chain seq x y z
N MET A 1 -27.85 26.27 -12.72
CA MET A 1 -26.83 25.43 -12.06
C MET A 1 -25.98 24.82 -13.16
N GLY A 2 -24.73 25.28 -13.33
CA GLY A 2 -23.84 24.73 -14.36
C GLY A 2 -23.48 23.29 -14.04
N ASN A 3 -23.56 22.40 -15.03
CA ASN A 3 -23.18 21.00 -14.89
C ASN A 3 -21.72 20.92 -14.42
N MET A 4 -21.48 20.52 -13.18
CA MET A 4 -20.12 20.24 -12.73
C MET A 4 -19.57 19.08 -13.58
N PRO A 5 -18.38 19.23 -14.18
CA PRO A 5 -17.80 18.16 -14.96
C PRO A 5 -17.55 16.93 -14.08
N ILE A 6 -17.89 15.75 -14.59
CA ILE A 6 -17.73 14.45 -13.90
C ILE A 6 -16.28 14.21 -13.41
N TYR A 7 -15.29 14.85 -14.05
CA TYR A 7 -13.88 14.75 -13.68
C TYR A 7 -13.45 15.69 -12.54
N ALA A 8 -14.30 16.61 -12.06
CA ALA A 8 -13.96 17.54 -11.00
C ALA A 8 -13.48 16.85 -9.70
N PRO A 9 -14.11 15.76 -9.21
CA PRO A 9 -13.61 15.05 -8.03
C PRO A 9 -12.25 14.40 -8.26
N LEU A 10 -12.03 13.82 -9.44
CA LEU A 10 -10.74 13.18 -9.80
C LEU A 10 -9.61 14.22 -9.85
N PHE A 11 -9.90 15.42 -10.36
CA PHE A 11 -8.93 16.51 -10.38
C PHE A 11 -8.55 16.95 -8.98
N VAL A 12 -9.51 17.10 -8.06
CA VAL A 12 -9.25 17.45 -6.66
C VAL A 12 -8.41 16.37 -5.96
N ILE A 13 -8.75 15.10 -6.17
CA ILE A 13 -7.98 13.98 -5.64
C ILE A 13 -6.54 14.03 -6.18
N PHE A 14 -6.38 14.18 -7.49
CA PHE A 14 -5.05 14.26 -8.10
C PHE A 14 -4.25 15.43 -7.54
N GLU A 15 -4.84 16.61 -7.42
CA GLU A 15 -4.21 17.81 -6.88
C GLU A 15 -3.74 17.60 -5.44
N MET A 16 -4.54 16.91 -4.61
CA MET A 16 -4.17 16.54 -3.24
C MET A 16 -2.96 15.59 -3.20
N PHE A 17 -2.84 14.68 -4.16
CA PHE A 17 -1.73 13.73 -4.23
C PHE A 17 -0.50 14.25 -4.99
N ARG A 18 -0.60 15.34 -5.77
CA ARG A 18 0.52 15.91 -6.56
C ARG A 18 1.82 16.06 -5.77
N PRO A 19 1.84 16.56 -4.52
CA PRO A 19 3.09 16.69 -3.75
C PRO A 19 3.75 15.35 -3.42
N VAL A 20 2.95 14.29 -3.28
CA VAL A 20 3.41 12.94 -2.87
C VAL A 20 3.70 12.06 -4.09
N LEU A 21 3.12 12.39 -5.25
CA LEU A 21 3.25 11.67 -6.51
C LEU A 21 4.70 11.34 -6.93
N PRO A 22 5.68 12.27 -6.89
CA PRO A 22 7.07 11.93 -7.24
C PRO A 22 7.66 10.88 -6.31
N TRP A 23 7.31 10.90 -5.03
CA TRP A 23 7.76 9.90 -4.05
C TRP A 23 7.12 8.53 -4.30
N LEU A 24 5.83 8.49 -4.63
CA LEU A 24 5.16 7.24 -5.01
C LEU A 24 5.78 6.63 -6.26
N VAL A 25 6.07 7.45 -7.28
CA VAL A 25 6.76 7.00 -8.49
C VAL A 25 8.14 6.45 -8.14
N ALA A 26 8.92 7.15 -7.30
CA ALA A 26 10.23 6.68 -6.88
C ALA A 26 10.16 5.32 -6.16
N VAL A 27 9.21 5.13 -5.25
CA VAL A 27 8.99 3.86 -4.54
C VAL A 27 8.67 2.74 -5.53
N VAL A 28 7.76 2.96 -6.48
CA VAL A 28 7.39 1.96 -7.49
C VAL A 28 8.56 1.62 -8.41
N VAL A 29 9.37 2.62 -8.80
CA VAL A 29 10.56 2.39 -9.62
C VAL A 29 11.59 1.56 -8.86
N ILE A 30 11.87 1.88 -7.59
CA ILE A 30 12.79 1.11 -6.75
C ILE A 30 12.29 -0.34 -6.60
N ASP A 31 10.99 -0.53 -6.37
CA ASP A 31 10.39 -1.86 -6.23
C ASP A 31 10.54 -2.70 -7.51
N ALA A 32 10.28 -2.10 -8.67
CA ALA A 32 10.46 -2.74 -9.97
C ALA A 32 11.93 -3.12 -10.21
N LEU A 33 12.88 -2.26 -9.82
CA LEU A 33 14.31 -2.56 -9.91
C LEU A 33 14.71 -3.73 -9.00
N LEU A 34 14.21 -3.77 -7.76
CA LEU A 34 14.45 -4.89 -6.85
C LEU A 34 13.92 -6.20 -7.43
N LEU A 35 12.75 -6.16 -8.05
CA LEU A 35 12.17 -7.33 -8.70
C LEU A 35 13.02 -7.79 -9.89
N ALA A 36 13.51 -6.86 -10.71
CA ALA A 36 14.42 -7.16 -11.82
C ALA A 36 15.73 -7.78 -11.32
N VAL A 37 16.33 -7.24 -10.25
CA VAL A 37 17.54 -7.80 -9.62
C VAL A 37 17.30 -9.21 -9.11
N ALA A 38 16.17 -9.45 -8.42
CA ALA A 38 15.84 -10.79 -7.94
C ALA A 38 15.66 -11.80 -9.09
N ALA A 39 15.02 -11.37 -10.19
CA ALA A 39 14.83 -12.19 -11.38
C ALA A 39 16.18 -12.54 -12.05
N LEU A 40 17.07 -11.55 -12.21
CA LEU A 40 18.40 -11.75 -12.79
C LEU A 40 19.30 -12.65 -11.95
N ARG A 41 19.13 -12.65 -10.62
CA ARG A 41 19.87 -13.54 -9.70
C ARG A 41 19.34 -14.97 -9.68
N GLY A 42 18.30 -15.29 -10.46
CA GLY A 42 17.67 -16.61 -10.46
C GLY A 42 17.05 -16.96 -9.10
N ALA A 43 16.57 -15.96 -8.35
CA ALA A 43 15.95 -16.19 -7.05
C ALA A 43 14.79 -17.19 -7.21
N PRO A 44 14.77 -18.29 -6.43
CA PRO A 44 13.70 -19.28 -6.55
C PRO A 44 12.35 -18.63 -6.23
N ARG A 45 11.27 -19.13 -6.85
CA ARG A 45 9.88 -18.75 -6.55
C ARG A 45 9.67 -18.82 -5.03
N GLY A 46 9.76 -17.67 -4.38
CA GLY A 46 9.98 -17.59 -2.94
C GLY A 46 8.69 -17.78 -2.18
N ARG A 47 8.21 -19.02 -1.99
CA ARG A 47 7.03 -19.30 -1.14
C ARG A 47 7.18 -18.67 0.25
N ARG A 48 8.41 -18.62 0.77
CA ARG A 48 8.76 -17.90 2.00
C ARG A 48 8.66 -16.38 1.85
N ALA A 49 9.12 -15.81 0.73
CA ALA A 49 9.01 -14.38 0.47
C ALA A 49 7.54 -13.94 0.36
N THR A 50 6.71 -14.72 -0.32
CA THR A 50 5.25 -14.51 -0.37
C THR A 50 4.62 -14.58 1.02
N GLY A 51 4.98 -15.58 1.83
CA GLY A 51 4.45 -15.69 3.20
C GLY A 51 4.81 -14.49 4.07
N VAL A 52 6.08 -14.06 4.02
CA VAL A 52 6.56 -12.90 4.79
C VAL A 52 5.93 -11.60 4.29
N SER A 53 5.80 -11.40 2.98
CA SER A 53 5.19 -10.19 2.43
C SER A 53 3.69 -10.08 2.77
N ILE A 54 2.98 -11.21 2.80
CA ILE A 54 1.59 -11.28 3.29
C ILE A 54 1.52 -10.88 4.77
N VAL A 55 2.41 -11.41 5.63
CA VAL A 55 2.43 -11.05 7.05
C VAL A 55 2.70 -9.55 7.23
N ILE A 56 3.66 -8.99 6.49
CA ILE A 56 3.93 -7.54 6.51
C ILE A 56 2.67 -6.76 6.12
N GLY A 57 2.00 -7.15 5.02
CA GLY A 57 0.77 -6.51 4.58
C GLY A 57 -0.36 -6.57 5.61
N ILE A 58 -0.55 -7.72 6.28
CA ILE A 58 -1.55 -7.88 7.36
C ILE A 58 -1.23 -6.97 8.53
N VAL A 59 0.03 -6.95 8.99
CA VAL A 59 0.46 -6.09 10.11
C VAL A 59 0.21 -4.62 9.78
N VAL A 60 0.52 -4.20 8.55
CA VAL A 60 0.27 -2.83 8.09
C VAL A 60 -1.22 -2.52 7.99
N ALA A 61 -2.05 -3.46 7.50
CA ALA A 61 -3.50 -3.27 7.47
C ALA A 61 -4.07 -3.05 8.87
N VAL A 62 -3.62 -3.82 9.87
CA VAL A 62 -4.05 -3.66 11.26
C VAL A 62 -3.61 -2.30 11.81
N ILE A 63 -2.36 -1.90 11.57
CA ILE A 63 -1.85 -0.58 12.00
C ILE A 63 -2.66 0.54 11.33
N ALA A 64 -2.93 0.41 10.02
CA ALA A 64 -3.72 1.38 9.26
C ALA A 64 -5.15 1.50 9.81
N ALA A 65 -5.84 0.39 10.08
CA ALA A 65 -7.18 0.41 10.68
C ALA A 65 -7.22 1.16 12.02
N LEU A 66 -6.16 1.04 12.84
CA LEU A 66 -6.08 1.69 14.14
C LEU A 66 -5.64 3.17 14.06
N ARG A 67 -4.85 3.54 13.05
CA ARG A 67 -4.25 4.88 12.95
C ARG A 67 -4.94 5.82 11.97
N LEU A 68 -5.60 5.31 10.94
CA LEU A 68 -6.30 6.14 9.95
C LEU A 68 -7.33 7.10 10.57
N PRO A 69 -8.17 6.69 11.54
CA PRO A 69 -9.10 7.62 12.20
C PRO A 69 -8.37 8.78 12.90
N ALA A 70 -7.22 8.50 13.51
CA ALA A 70 -6.41 9.53 14.18
C ALA A 70 -5.87 10.58 13.20
N PHE A 71 -5.59 10.22 11.95
CA PHE A 71 -5.19 11.18 10.91
C PHE A 71 -6.33 12.07 10.44
N THR A 72 -7.57 11.62 10.57
CA THR A 72 -8.77 12.41 10.24
C THR A 72 -9.32 13.19 11.44
N HIS A 73 -8.60 13.23 12.57
CA HIS A 73 -9.07 13.80 13.84
C HIS A 73 -10.39 13.19 14.35
N ALA A 74 -10.70 11.96 13.93
CA ALA A 74 -11.88 11.22 14.36
C ALA A 74 -11.46 10.08 15.32
N GLY A 75 -12.20 9.89 16.40
CA GLY A 75 -12.04 8.75 17.29
C GLY A 75 -12.77 7.52 16.75
N LEU A 76 -12.43 6.32 17.26
CA LEU A 76 -13.21 5.11 16.96
C LEU A 76 -14.68 5.21 17.42
N GLY A 77 -14.96 6.08 18.40
CA GLY A 77 -16.33 6.37 18.84
C GLY A 77 -17.14 7.23 17.86
N ASP A 78 -16.49 7.86 16.87
CA ASP A 78 -17.14 8.69 15.87
C ASP A 78 -17.57 7.90 14.63
N LEU A 79 -17.21 6.60 14.55
CA LEU A 79 -17.74 5.70 13.53
C LEU A 79 -19.17 5.30 13.88
N VAL A 80 -20.12 6.12 13.46
CA VAL A 80 -21.54 5.95 13.79
C VAL A 80 -22.25 5.07 12.75
N THR A 81 -21.79 5.08 11.50
CA THR A 81 -22.48 4.42 10.40
C THR A 81 -21.73 3.18 9.91
N VAL A 82 -22.48 2.21 9.36
CA VAL A 82 -21.90 1.04 8.67
C VAL A 82 -20.94 1.46 7.55
N MET A 83 -21.24 2.58 6.88
CA MET A 83 -20.40 3.11 5.81
C MET A 83 -19.01 3.52 6.33
N ASP A 84 -18.91 4.08 7.54
CA ASP A 84 -17.63 4.48 8.11
C ASP A 84 -16.71 3.28 8.34
N PHE A 85 -17.28 2.17 8.85
CA PHE A 85 -16.55 0.91 9.02
C PHE A 85 -16.13 0.30 7.68
N VAL A 86 -17.01 0.35 6.66
CA VAL A 86 -16.67 -0.15 5.32
C VAL A 86 -15.52 0.66 4.72
N MET A 87 -15.57 1.98 4.80
CA MET A 87 -14.51 2.86 4.29
C MET A 87 -13.19 2.66 5.02
N LEU A 88 -13.23 2.53 6.35
CA LEU A 88 -12.04 2.22 7.16
C LEU A 88 -11.43 0.87 6.77
N ALA A 89 -12.27 -0.17 6.61
CA ALA A 89 -11.82 -1.49 6.21
C ALA A 89 -11.19 -1.48 4.80
N LEU A 90 -11.82 -0.80 3.84
CA LEU A 90 -11.29 -0.66 2.48
C LEU A 90 -9.95 0.10 2.47
N ALA A 91 -9.83 1.19 3.21
CA ALA A 91 -8.59 1.95 3.32
C ALA A 91 -7.47 1.13 3.98
N ALA A 92 -7.77 0.42 5.07
CA ALA A 92 -6.82 -0.42 5.78
C ALA A 92 -6.34 -1.60 4.91
N LEU A 93 -7.27 -2.31 4.26
CA LEU A 93 -6.96 -3.43 3.36
C LEU A 93 -6.18 -2.96 2.14
N GLY A 94 -6.60 -1.87 1.51
CA GLY A 94 -5.90 -1.29 0.36
C GLY A 94 -4.46 -0.92 0.71
N THR A 95 -4.25 -0.31 1.88
CA THR A 95 -2.91 0.04 2.37
C THR A 95 -2.07 -1.20 2.64
N GLY A 96 -2.61 -2.19 3.35
CA GLY A 96 -1.89 -3.43 3.66
C GLY A 96 -1.52 -4.24 2.41
N VAL A 97 -2.43 -4.35 1.44
CA VAL A 97 -2.14 -5.02 0.16
C VAL A 97 -1.06 -4.27 -0.60
N ALA A 98 -1.16 -2.94 -0.71
CA ALA A 98 -0.15 -2.14 -1.40
C ALA A 98 1.24 -2.32 -0.77
N VAL A 99 1.35 -2.26 0.56
CA VAL A 99 2.63 -2.47 1.24
C VAL A 99 3.12 -3.91 1.13
N GLY A 100 2.23 -4.91 1.20
CA GLY A 100 2.59 -6.30 0.99
C GLY A 100 3.15 -6.58 -0.41
N ILE A 101 2.60 -5.92 -1.44
CA ILE A 101 3.12 -5.99 -2.81
C ILE A 101 4.51 -5.36 -2.88
N LEU A 102 4.68 -4.14 -2.38
CA LEU A 102 5.96 -3.42 -2.38
C LEU A 102 7.03 -4.08 -1.49
N ALA A 103 6.63 -4.83 -0.48
CA ALA A 103 7.57 -5.57 0.36
C ALA A 103 8.07 -6.85 -0.34
N PHE A 104 7.34 -7.38 -1.31
CA PHE A 104 7.66 -8.68 -1.90
C PHE A 104 9.02 -8.70 -2.61
N PRO A 105 9.35 -7.77 -3.53
CA PRO A 105 10.66 -7.76 -4.19
C PRO A 105 11.81 -7.58 -3.20
N LEU A 106 11.63 -6.71 -2.21
CA LEU A 106 12.62 -6.50 -1.14
C LEU A 106 12.89 -7.80 -0.37
N VAL A 107 11.84 -8.48 0.10
CA VAL A 107 11.96 -9.75 0.83
C VAL A 107 12.56 -10.84 -0.07
N LEU A 108 12.22 -10.86 -1.36
CA LEU A 108 12.77 -11.81 -2.32
C LEU A 108 14.28 -11.63 -2.49
N VAL A 109 14.75 -10.38 -2.65
CA VAL A 109 16.19 -10.07 -2.71
C VAL A 109 16.91 -10.46 -1.41
N LEU A 110 16.32 -10.16 -0.25
CA LEU A 110 16.93 -10.45 1.06
C LEU A 110 16.93 -11.94 1.43
N SER A 111 15.97 -12.72 0.91
CA SER A 111 15.88 -14.16 1.18
C SER A 111 16.66 -15.02 0.18
N GLY A 112 16.99 -14.48 -1.00
CA GLY A 112 17.77 -15.15 -2.04
C GLY A 112 19.27 -15.31 -1.75
N THR A 113 19.78 -14.74 -0.66
CA THR A 113 21.23 -14.71 -0.33
C THR A 113 21.78 -15.97 0.33
N ARG A 114 20.97 -17.03 0.54
CA ARG A 114 21.46 -18.33 1.06
C ARG A 114 21.86 -19.29 -0.05
N ARG A 115 22.98 -19.01 -0.72
CA ARG A 115 23.79 -20.00 -1.44
C ARG A 115 25.26 -19.64 -1.25
N GLY A 116 25.85 -20.25 -0.23
CA GLY A 116 27.26 -20.21 0.15
C GLY A 116 27.44 -21.29 1.21
#